data_AF-A0A8I1MR52-F1
#
_entry.id   AF-A0A8I1MR52-F1
#
_cell.length_a   1.000
_cell.length_b   1.000
_cell.length_c   1.000
_cell.angle_alpha   90.00
_cell.angle_beta   90.00
_cell.angle_gamma   90.00
#
_symmetry.space_group_name_H-M   'P 1'
#
loop_
_entity.id
_entity.type
_entity.pdbx_description
1 polymer ?
#
loop_
_entity_poly.entity_id
_entity_poly.type
_entity_poly.pdbx_seq_one_letter_code
_entity_poly.pdbx_strand_id
1 'polypeptide(L)'
;MNRHLNIIGPQIRRLRNAMGWSQNYFAIKLQLLGMETATRKKVAKIESREVWVSDDDLLFISRVLRVDLSQLFPPKILGARHLYHAICEAKASRFGCLIAGLFFCPELGAGVLNFASIVSAV
;
A
#
# COMPACT_ATOMS: atom_id res chain seq x y z
N MET A 1 6.83 20.37 13.84
CA MET A 1 6.79 18.88 13.82
C MET A 1 5.63 18.44 12.96
N ASN A 2 5.87 17.86 11.77
CA ASN A 2 4.78 17.43 10.90
C ASN A 2 4.07 16.21 11.51
N ARG A 3 2.79 16.40 11.86
CA ARG A 3 1.89 15.34 12.28
C ARG A 3 1.60 14.47 11.05
N HIS A 4 2.10 13.24 11.03
CA HIS A 4 1.75 12.28 10.00
C HIS A 4 0.25 11.96 10.06
N LEU A 5 -0.48 12.25 8.98
CA LEU A 5 -1.94 12.17 8.95
C LEU A 5 -2.41 10.72 8.83
N ASN A 6 -1.84 9.95 7.91
CA ASN A 6 -2.15 8.52 7.75
C ASN A 6 -1.01 7.61 8.26
N ILE A 7 -1.34 6.34 8.50
CA ILE A 7 -0.42 5.29 8.97
C ILE A 7 0.04 4.32 7.87
N ILE A 8 -0.64 4.32 6.73
CA ILE A 8 -0.50 3.32 5.65
C ILE A 8 0.48 3.76 4.55
N GLY A 9 0.79 5.06 4.42
CA GLY A 9 1.61 5.61 3.34
C GLY A 9 2.95 4.91 3.12
N PRO A 10 3.73 4.62 4.18
CA PRO A 10 4.97 3.86 4.05
C PRO A 10 4.75 2.44 3.52
N GLN A 11 3.65 1.78 3.89
CA GLN A 11 3.33 0.43 3.44
C GLN A 11 2.92 0.42 1.96
N ILE A 12 2.08 1.38 1.54
CA ILE A 12 1.73 1.59 0.13
C ILE A 12 2.99 1.80 -0.72
N ARG A 13 3.92 2.64 -0.25
CA ARG A 13 5.19 2.89 -0.94
C ARG A 13 6.01 1.61 -1.11
N ARG A 14 6.07 0.75 -0.08
CA ARG A 14 6.79 -0.53 -0.14
C ARG A 14 6.16 -1.48 -1.14
N LEU A 15 4.84 -1.67 -1.08
CA LEU A 15 4.09 -2.52 -2.00
C LEU A 15 4.23 -2.04 -3.45
N ARG A 16 4.11 -0.73 -3.69
CA ARG A 16 4.33 -0.13 -5.01
C ARG A 16 5.76 -0.37 -5.51
N ASN A 17 6.76 -0.14 -4.66
CA ASN A 17 8.16 -0.36 -5.02
C ASN A 17 8.46 -1.84 -5.31
N ALA A 18 7.83 -2.77 -4.59
CA ALA A 18 7.99 -4.22 -4.83
C ALA A 18 7.48 -4.63 -6.22
N MET A 19 6.51 -3.89 -6.79
CA MET A 19 6.07 -4.06 -8.18
C MET A 19 6.90 -3.29 -9.21
N GLY A 20 7.93 -2.55 -8.79
CA GLY A 20 8.76 -1.74 -9.68
C GLY A 20 8.05 -0.52 -10.29
N TRP A 21 6.92 -0.09 -9.71
CA TRP A 21 6.11 0.98 -10.28
C TRP A 21 6.54 2.36 -9.82
N SER A 22 6.51 3.36 -10.70
CA SER A 22 6.63 4.76 -10.29
C SER A 22 5.32 5.27 -9.66
N GLN A 23 5.37 6.37 -8.89
CA GLN A 23 4.17 7.01 -8.36
C GLN A 23 3.20 7.45 -9.48
N ASN A 24 3.72 7.88 -10.63
CA ASN A 24 2.90 8.26 -11.77
C ASN A 24 2.18 7.07 -12.37
N TYR A 25 2.89 5.96 -12.55
CA TYR A 25 2.31 4.72 -13.07
C TYR A 25 1.23 4.18 -12.14
N PHE A 26 1.47 4.21 -10.82
CA PHE A 26 0.46 3.81 -9.84
C PHE A 26 -0.78 4.72 -9.87
N ALA A 27 -0.60 6.04 -10.01
CA ALA A 27 -1.71 6.97 -10.19
C ALA A 27 -2.54 6.64 -11.45
N ILE A 28 -1.88 6.37 -12.58
CA ILE A 28 -2.56 5.95 -13.83
C ILE A 28 -3.38 4.68 -13.61
N LYS A 29 -2.84 3.68 -12.89
CA LYS A 29 -3.58 2.44 -12.59
C LYS A 29 -4.81 2.70 -11.72
N LEU A 30 -4.72 3.60 -10.75
CA LEU A 30 -5.88 4.03 -9.95
C LEU A 30 -6.93 4.73 -10.82
N GLN A 31 -6.51 5.62 -11.73
CA GLN A 31 -7.42 6.29 -12.66
C GLN A 31 -8.13 5.29 -13.59
N LEU A 32 -7.40 4.32 -14.15
CA LEU A 32 -7.97 3.27 -14.99
C LEU A 32 -8.98 2.37 -14.25
N LEU A 33 -8.88 2.27 -12.92
CA LEU A 33 -9.87 1.57 -12.09
C LEU A 33 -11.12 2.42 -11.80
N GLY A 34 -11.13 3.70 -12.18
CA GLY A 34 -12.23 4.64 -11.94
C GLY A 34 -11.96 5.68 -10.85
N MET A 35 -10.74 5.74 -10.30
CA MET A 35 -10.38 6.77 -9.32
C MET A 35 -9.93 8.06 -10.03
N GLU A 36 -10.88 8.84 -10.55
CA GLU A 36 -10.60 10.01 -11.40
C GLU A 36 -9.68 11.06 -10.73
N THR A 37 -9.80 11.22 -9.42
CA THR A 37 -9.00 12.17 -8.62
C THR A 37 -7.56 11.70 -8.35
N ALA A 38 -7.18 10.49 -8.78
CA ALA A 38 -5.85 9.97 -8.58
C ALA A 38 -4.83 10.72 -9.44
N THR A 39 -3.89 11.39 -8.79
CA THR A 39 -2.76 12.06 -9.44
C THR A 39 -1.46 11.61 -8.81
N ARG A 40 -0.34 11.73 -9.53
CA ARG A 40 1.00 11.48 -8.97
C ARG A 40 1.25 12.30 -7.70
N LYS A 41 0.71 13.53 -7.61
CA LYS A 41 0.78 14.38 -6.42
C LYS A 41 -0.05 13.85 -5.26
N LYS A 42 -1.28 13.34 -5.51
CA LYS A 42 -2.11 12.68 -4.49
C LYS A 42 -1.37 11.44 -3.94
N VAL A 43 -0.84 10.59 -4.81
CA VAL A 43 -0.03 9.41 -4.41
C VAL A 43 1.17 9.82 -3.57
N ALA A 44 1.95 10.82 -4.01
CA ALA A 44 3.12 11.29 -3.26
C ALA A 44 2.77 11.77 -1.85
N LYS A 45 1.66 12.52 -1.70
CA LYS A 45 1.16 12.99 -0.40
C LYS A 45 0.66 11.86 0.49
N ILE A 46 0.00 10.84 -0.08
CA ILE A 46 -0.41 9.65 0.67
C ILE A 46 0.84 8.96 1.23
N GLU A 47 1.84 8.70 0.38
CA GLU A 47 3.08 8.00 0.76
C GLU A 47 3.92 8.79 1.77
N SER A 48 3.97 10.12 1.67
CA SER A 48 4.65 11.00 2.64
C SER A 48 3.84 11.26 3.92
N ARG A 49 2.58 10.79 3.96
CA ARG A 49 1.64 10.96 5.07
C ARG A 49 1.20 12.40 5.32
N GLU A 50 1.16 13.20 4.26
CA GLU A 50 0.70 14.60 4.25
C GLU A 50 -0.82 14.75 4.07
N VAL A 51 -1.53 13.66 3.80
CA VAL A 51 -3.00 13.64 3.66
C VAL A 51 -3.61 12.46 4.41
N TRP A 52 -4.88 12.62 4.81
CA TRP A 52 -5.72 11.50 5.20
C TRP A 52 -6.05 10.64 3.99
N VAL A 53 -6.38 9.38 4.23
CA VAL A 53 -6.83 8.43 3.21
C VAL A 53 -8.24 8.04 3.59
N SER A 54 -9.19 8.19 2.66
CA SER A 54 -10.58 7.78 2.89
C SER A 54 -10.74 6.26 2.81
N ASP A 55 -11.88 5.75 3.28
CA ASP A 55 -12.18 4.32 3.19
C ASP A 55 -12.29 3.87 1.73
N ASP A 56 -12.84 4.71 0.85
CA ASP A 56 -12.90 4.45 -0.60
C ASP A 56 -11.50 4.40 -1.23
N ASP A 57 -10.60 5.33 -0.84
CA ASP A 57 -9.22 5.32 -1.32
C ASP A 57 -8.54 3.97 -0.99
N LEU A 58 -8.82 3.38 0.18
CA LEU A 58 -8.29 2.06 0.57
C LEU A 58 -8.73 0.95 -0.38
N LEU A 59 -10.00 0.96 -0.82
CA LEU A 59 -10.55 -0.04 -1.73
C LEU A 59 -9.91 0.04 -3.13
N PHE A 60 -9.71 1.25 -3.65
CA PHE A 60 -9.00 1.44 -4.91
C PHE A 60 -7.54 0.98 -4.80
N ILE A 61 -6.86 1.37 -3.72
CA ILE A 61 -5.46 1.06 -3.49
C ILE A 61 -5.25 -0.45 -3.35
N SER A 62 -6.05 -1.14 -2.54
CA SER A 62 -5.93 -2.60 -2.35
C SER A 62 -6.13 -3.36 -3.66
N ARG A 63 -7.14 -2.98 -4.44
CA ARG A 63 -7.46 -3.62 -5.73
C ARG A 63 -6.39 -3.38 -6.79
N VAL A 64 -5.83 -2.17 -6.89
CA VAL A 64 -4.73 -1.90 -7.84
C VAL A 64 -3.44 -2.60 -7.42
N LEU A 65 -3.11 -2.61 -6.13
CA LEU A 65 -1.92 -3.27 -5.61
C LEU A 65 -2.07 -4.80 -5.55
N ARG A 66 -3.29 -5.34 -5.74
CA ARG A 66 -3.64 -6.77 -5.66
C ARG A 66 -3.28 -7.39 -4.30
N VAL A 67 -3.63 -6.69 -3.23
CA VAL A 67 -3.38 -7.09 -1.85
C VAL A 67 -4.66 -7.03 -1.03
N ASP A 68 -4.73 -7.82 0.04
CA ASP A 68 -5.80 -7.67 1.03
C ASP A 68 -5.73 -6.31 1.74
N LEU A 69 -6.88 -5.78 2.15
CA LEU A 69 -6.95 -4.51 2.88
C LEU A 69 -6.06 -4.49 4.13
N SER A 70 -5.94 -5.63 4.83
CA SER A 70 -5.08 -5.78 6.00
C SER A 70 -3.61 -5.48 5.66
N GLN A 71 -3.13 -5.88 4.48
CA GLN A 71 -1.74 -5.69 4.07
C GLN A 71 -1.37 -4.22 3.80
N LEU A 72 -2.36 -3.32 3.69
CA LEU A 72 -2.12 -1.87 3.63
C LEU A 72 -1.69 -1.29 4.99
N PHE A 73 -2.00 -1.97 6.09
CA PHE A 73 -1.65 -1.53 7.43
C PHE A 73 -0.29 -2.10 7.87
N PRO A 74 0.48 -1.35 8.67
CA PRO A 74 1.68 -1.88 9.31
C PRO A 74 1.36 -3.14 10.14
N PRO A 75 2.13 -4.24 10.02
CA PRO A 75 1.86 -5.48 10.77
C PRO A 75 1.80 -5.29 12.29
N LYS A 76 2.62 -4.37 12.83
CA LYS A 76 2.63 -4.03 14.26
C LYS A 76 1.28 -3.53 14.78
N ILE A 77 0.44 -2.93 13.92
CA ILE A 77 -0.88 -2.42 14.30
C ILE A 77 -1.91 -3.56 14.37
N LEU A 78 -1.89 -4.47 13.39
CA LEU A 78 -2.89 -5.55 13.28
C LEU A 78 -2.83 -6.56 14.44
N GLY A 79 -1.65 -6.75 15.03
CA GLY A 79 -1.44 -7.65 16.18
C GLY A 79 -1.26 -6.94 17.52
N ALA A 80 -1.50 -5.63 17.61
CA ALA A 80 -1.22 -4.87 18.81
C ALA A 80 -2.22 -5.17 19.93
N ARG A 81 -1.73 -5.64 21.09
CA ARG A 81 -2.54 -5.72 22.32
C ARG A 81 -3.07 -4.36 22.77
N HIS A 82 -2.29 -3.29 22.55
CA HIS A 82 -2.68 -1.91 22.86
C HIS A 82 -2.62 -1.02 21.61
N LEU A 83 -3.72 -1.03 20.85
CA LEU A 83 -3.82 -0.42 19.51
C LEU A 83 -3.38 1.05 19.48
N TYR A 84 -3.79 1.86 20.47
CA TYR A 84 -3.44 3.28 20.53
C TYR A 84 -1.93 3.51 20.54
N HIS A 85 -1.19 2.70 21.30
CA HIS A 85 0.26 2.85 21.41
C HIS A 85 0.94 2.49 20.09
N ALA A 86 0.51 1.40 19.45
CA ALA A 86 1.02 0.98 18.16
C ALA A 86 0.77 2.04 17.07
N ILE A 87 -0.39 2.70 17.07
CA ILE A 87 -0.68 3.80 16.16
C ILE A 87 0.24 5.00 16.43
N CYS A 88 0.41 5.39 17.69
CA CYS A 88 1.29 6.49 18.08
C CYS A 88 2.74 6.23 17.63
N GLU A 89 3.27 5.02 17.86
CA GLU A 89 4.60 4.62 17.42
C GLU A 89 4.73 4.61 15.88
N ALA A 90 3.73 4.07 15.17
CA ALA A 90 3.72 4.03 13.71
C ALA A 90 3.72 5.45 13.12
N LYS A 91 3.02 6.39 13.76
CA LYS A 91 3.03 7.81 13.39
C LYS A 91 4.33 8.50 13.80
N ALA A 92 4.99 8.11 14.90
CA ALA A 92 6.25 8.72 15.32
C ALA A 92 7.44 8.39 14.38
N SER A 93 7.45 7.21 13.75
CA SER A 93 8.52 6.83 12.82
C SER A 93 8.41 7.53 11.46
N ARG A 94 9.51 8.12 10.98
CA ARG A 94 9.62 8.73 9.62
C ARG A 94 9.45 7.72 8.48
N PHE A 95 9.82 6.47 8.68
CA PHE A 95 9.75 5.41 7.67
C PHE A 95 8.59 4.42 7.90
N GLY A 96 7.73 4.69 8.90
CA GLY A 96 6.75 3.74 9.42
C GLY A 96 7.39 2.67 10.32
N CYS A 97 6.61 1.69 10.77
CA CYS A 97 7.18 0.55 11.49
C CYS A 97 8.05 -0.24 10.50
N LEU A 98 9.35 -0.33 10.76
CA LEU A 98 10.25 -1.23 10.05
C LEU A 98 9.87 -2.65 10.46
N ILE A 99 9.65 -3.53 9.50
CA ILE A 99 9.72 -4.96 9.76
C ILE A 99 11.19 -5.22 10.04
N ALA A 100 11.56 -5.32 11.32
CA ALA A 100 12.81 -5.95 11.70
C ALA A 100 12.66 -7.44 11.38
N GLY A 101 13.14 -7.84 10.20
CA GLY A 101 13.21 -9.24 9.79
C GLY A 101 12.49 -9.57 8.48
N LEU A 102 13.30 -9.86 7.47
CA LEU A 102 13.01 -10.74 6.34
C LEU A 102 12.00 -10.29 5.28
N PHE A 103 12.53 -10.20 4.06
CA PHE A 103 12.04 -10.97 2.91
C PHE A 103 11.01 -12.04 3.30
N PHE A 104 9.72 -11.73 3.19
CA PHE A 104 8.69 -12.73 2.96
C PHE A 104 7.82 -12.21 1.82
N CYS A 105 8.33 -12.43 0.61
CA CYS A 105 7.53 -12.51 -0.60
C CYS A 105 7.66 -13.95 -1.12
N PRO A 106 6.83 -14.91 -0.65
CA PRO A 106 6.60 -16.15 -1.39
C PRO A 106 5.38 -16.04 -2.31
N GLU A 107 4.48 -15.08 -2.07
CA GLU A 107 3.14 -15.04 -2.68
C GLU A 107 3.02 -14.15 -3.93
N LEU A 108 4.13 -13.64 -4.48
CA LEU A 108 4.15 -13.07 -5.83
C LEU A 108 4.30 -14.16 -6.93
N GLY A 109 4.12 -15.44 -6.57
CA GLY A 109 4.17 -16.59 -7.49
C GLY A 109 2.81 -17.19 -7.86
N ALA A 110 1.76 -17.01 -7.05
CA ALA A 110 0.48 -17.72 -7.27
C ALA A 110 -0.42 -17.06 -8.34
N GLY A 111 -0.28 -15.75 -8.57
CA GLY A 111 -1.13 -15.00 -9.51
C GLY A 111 -0.65 -14.96 -10.97
N VAL A 112 0.59 -15.40 -11.26
CA VAL A 112 1.16 -15.34 -12.61
C VAL A 112 0.92 -16.64 -13.39
N LEU A 113 0.75 -17.78 -12.70
CA LEU A 113 0.54 -19.08 -13.36
C LEU A 113 -0.84 -19.21 -14.02
N ASN A 114 -1.86 -18.49 -13.55
CA ASN A 114 -3.20 -18.59 -14.15
C ASN A 114 -3.38 -17.79 -15.45
N PHE A 115 -2.47 -16.88 -15.78
CA PHE A 115 -2.55 -16.13 -17.04
C PHE A 115 -1.81 -16.84 -18.19
N ALA A 116 -0.76 -17.61 -17.90
CA ALA A 116 -0.02 -18.37 -18.90
C ALA A 116 -0.86 -19.53 -19.49
N SER A 117 -1.74 -20.14 -18.68
CA SER A 117 -2.59 -21.25 -19.11
C SER A 117 -3.73 -20.84 -20.06
N ILE A 118 -4.17 -19.58 -19.99
CA ILE A 118 -5.27 -19.07 -20.84
C ILE A 118 -4.76 -18.71 -22.25
N VAL A 119 -3.50 -18.29 -22.38
CA VAL A 119 -2.92 -17.86 -23.67
C VAL A 119 -2.40 -19.04 -24.50
N SER A 120 -2.22 -20.24 -23.92
CA SER A 120 -1.87 -21.46 -24.69
C SER A 120 -3.08 -22.27 -25.18
N ALA A 121 -4.30 -21.81 -24.95
CA ALA A 121 -5.54 -22.52 -25.30
C ALA A 121 -6.43 -21.79 -26.33
N VAL A 122 -5.86 -20.83 -27.07
CA VAL A 122 -6.46 -20.19 -28.26
C VAL A 122 -5.44 -20.23 -29.39
#